data_AF-A0A9P5VRD5-F1
#
_entry.id   AF-A0A9P5VRD5-F1
#
_cell.length_a   1.000
_cell.length_b   1.000
_cell.length_c   1.000
_cell.angle_alpha   90.00
_cell.angle_beta   90.00
_cell.angle_gamma   90.00
#
_symmetry.space_group_name_H-M   'P 1'
#
loop_
_entity.id
_entity.type
_entity.pdbx_description
1 polymer ?
#
loop_
_entity_poly.entity_id
_entity_poly.type
_entity_poly.pdbx_seq_one_letter_code
_entity_poly.pdbx_strand_id
1 'polypeptide(L)'
;MLGRISLSALATLLAVVIALFISEAAAAPAPHGAITLPQLTKAFAGHCPKKTSGDAITCKDALPYINAAIKKYNLKTRGQRAAYIANMAYEGGYLKYNHNLGNHSQGTRSIMPAVSLRTFVNANKSVQKFWPGFPKKVNDNTIVDVLIKRKADFEPGAWWTVAGPGCAKVAAKLSSSQASFVAWEKGCINGGANTVNARAAIYKTVYAAIN
;
A
#
# COMPACT_ATOMS: atom_id res chain seq x y z
N MET A 1 73.43 2.06 -36.24
CA MET A 1 72.93 2.49 -34.91
C MET A 1 71.40 2.53 -34.99
N LEU A 2 70.74 1.46 -34.56
CA LEU A 2 69.29 1.30 -34.60
C LEU A 2 68.74 1.47 -33.18
N GLY A 3 68.00 2.55 -32.96
CA GLY A 3 67.35 2.88 -31.69
C GLY A 3 66.16 1.98 -31.44
N ARG A 4 66.17 1.26 -30.32
CA ARG A 4 65.06 0.43 -29.84
C ARG A 4 63.98 1.33 -29.23
N ILE A 5 62.83 1.41 -29.90
CA ILE A 5 61.63 2.03 -29.34
C ILE A 5 61.05 1.05 -28.31
N SER A 6 60.88 1.55 -27.07
CA SER A 6 60.36 0.80 -25.93
C SER A 6 58.87 0.50 -26.11
N LEU A 7 58.51 -0.79 -26.04
CA LEU A 7 57.15 -1.32 -26.21
C LEU A 7 56.20 -1.05 -25.01
N SER A 8 56.60 -0.22 -24.04
CA SER A 8 55.85 -0.04 -22.78
C SER A 8 54.78 1.07 -22.81
N ALA A 9 54.55 1.73 -23.95
CA ALA A 9 53.63 2.89 -24.04
C ALA A 9 52.31 2.59 -24.78
N LEU A 10 51.96 1.32 -25.01
CA LEU A 10 50.74 0.93 -25.75
C LEU A 10 49.78 0.02 -24.97
N ALA A 11 49.94 -0.07 -23.64
CA ALA A 11 49.12 -0.94 -22.77
C ALA A 11 48.25 -0.17 -21.76
N THR A 12 48.05 1.14 -21.96
CA THR A 12 47.32 2.02 -21.04
C THR A 12 46.25 2.85 -21.74
N LEU A 13 45.70 2.36 -22.86
CA LEU A 13 44.53 2.99 -23.51
C LEU A 13 43.40 2.01 -23.87
N LEU A 14 43.50 0.75 -23.41
CA LEU A 14 42.50 -0.29 -23.71
C LEU A 14 41.83 -0.87 -22.44
N ALA A 15 41.78 -0.10 -21.36
CA ALA A 15 41.12 -0.50 -20.10
C ALA A 15 40.02 0.48 -19.64
N VAL A 16 39.57 1.42 -20.50
CA VAL A 16 38.58 2.46 -20.13
C VAL A 16 37.27 2.37 -20.95
N VAL A 17 37.14 1.44 -21.90
CA VAL A 17 35.92 1.33 -22.74
C VAL A 17 34.99 0.16 -22.33
N ILE A 18 35.43 -0.78 -21.49
CA ILE A 18 34.65 -1.97 -21.11
C ILE A 18 34.01 -1.81 -19.71
N ALA A 19 33.36 -0.67 -19.44
CA ALA A 19 32.62 -0.48 -18.18
C ALA A 19 31.30 0.29 -18.32
N LEU A 20 30.81 0.50 -19.55
CA LEU A 20 29.59 1.30 -19.80
C LEU A 20 28.36 0.49 -20.24
N PHE A 21 28.45 -0.83 -20.27
CA PHE A 21 27.27 -1.69 -20.42
C PHE A 21 26.84 -2.26 -19.07
N ILE A 22 26.56 -1.37 -18.11
CA ILE A 22 25.68 -1.74 -16.99
C ILE A 22 24.33 -2.03 -17.65
N SER A 23 24.08 -3.31 -17.91
CA SER A 23 22.77 -3.79 -18.29
C SER A 23 21.80 -3.30 -17.23
N GLU A 24 21.03 -2.28 -17.57
CA GLU A 24 19.87 -1.87 -16.80
C GLU A 24 18.92 -3.07 -16.86
N ALA A 25 19.01 -3.90 -15.83
CA ALA A 25 18.23 -5.12 -15.72
C ALA A 25 16.76 -4.70 -15.78
N ALA A 26 16.15 -4.89 -16.95
CA ALA A 26 14.76 -4.57 -17.18
C ALA A 26 13.96 -5.31 -16.10
N ALA A 27 13.34 -4.53 -15.21
CA ALA A 27 12.58 -5.09 -14.11
C ALA A 27 11.55 -6.08 -14.69
N ALA A 28 11.57 -7.32 -14.22
CA ALA A 28 10.62 -8.33 -14.66
C ALA A 28 9.19 -7.76 -14.58
N PRO A 29 8.34 -8.04 -15.58
CA PRO A 29 6.98 -7.52 -15.60
C PRO A 29 6.28 -7.89 -14.29
N ALA A 30 5.66 -6.89 -13.66
CA ALA A 30 4.98 -7.08 -12.39
C ALA A 30 3.90 -8.17 -12.55
N PRO A 31 3.73 -9.08 -11.57
CA PRO A 31 2.67 -10.08 -11.61
C PRO A 31 1.31 -9.41 -11.88
N HIS A 32 0.44 -10.05 -12.66
CA HIS A 32 -0.88 -9.51 -12.98
C HIS A 32 -1.61 -9.06 -11.70
N GLY A 33 -2.00 -7.78 -11.65
CA GLY A 33 -2.70 -7.16 -10.53
C GLY A 33 -1.81 -6.57 -9.43
N ALA A 34 -0.49 -6.69 -9.50
CA ALA A 34 0.43 -5.96 -8.63
C ALA A 34 0.51 -4.48 -9.05
N ILE A 35 0.55 -3.59 -8.06
CA ILE A 35 0.70 -2.14 -8.26
C ILE A 35 2.18 -1.83 -8.46
N THR A 36 2.50 -1.02 -9.47
CA THR A 36 3.85 -0.51 -9.68
C THR A 36 4.05 0.85 -8.99
N LEU A 37 5.29 1.25 -8.75
CA LEU A 37 5.57 2.57 -8.17
C LEU A 37 5.02 3.72 -9.03
N PRO A 38 5.18 3.75 -10.37
CA PRO A 38 4.56 4.79 -11.21
C PRO A 38 3.03 4.85 -11.07
N GLN A 39 2.37 3.69 -11.01
CA GLN A 39 0.92 3.62 -10.81
C GLN A 39 0.52 4.19 -9.45
N LEU A 40 1.21 3.82 -8.37
CA LEU A 40 0.91 4.33 -7.02
C LEU A 40 1.15 5.83 -6.91
N THR A 41 2.27 6.34 -7.43
CA THR A 41 2.57 7.78 -7.45
C THR A 41 1.51 8.57 -8.21
N LYS A 42 1.06 8.05 -9.37
CA LYS A 42 -0.03 8.64 -10.14
C LYS A 42 -1.37 8.56 -9.40
N ALA A 43 -1.66 7.43 -8.75
CA ALA A 43 -2.87 7.23 -7.98
C ALA A 43 -2.98 8.21 -6.80
N PHE A 44 -1.85 8.60 -6.21
CA PHE A 44 -1.76 9.60 -5.15
C PHE A 44 -1.56 11.03 -5.66
N ALA A 45 -1.66 11.26 -6.97
CA ALA A 45 -1.48 12.59 -7.58
C ALA A 45 -0.19 13.32 -7.12
N GLY A 46 0.89 12.56 -6.88
CA GLY A 46 2.16 13.12 -6.40
C GLY A 46 2.21 13.48 -4.90
N HIS A 47 1.17 13.20 -4.11
CA HIS A 47 1.13 13.47 -2.66
C HIS A 47 1.89 12.45 -1.80
N CYS A 48 2.70 11.58 -2.40
CA CYS A 48 3.56 10.65 -1.68
C CYS A 48 4.47 11.41 -0.68
N PRO A 49 4.63 10.93 0.56
CA PRO A 49 5.57 11.52 1.50
C PRO A 49 6.98 11.49 0.92
N LYS A 50 7.72 12.59 1.12
CA LYS A 50 9.09 12.74 0.61
C LYS A 50 10.12 11.87 1.37
N LYS A 51 9.83 11.53 2.63
CA LYS A 51 10.68 10.70 3.48
C LYS A 51 9.83 9.83 4.41
N THR A 52 10.35 8.66 4.73
CA THR A 52 9.77 7.79 5.77
C THR A 52 10.25 8.26 7.13
N SER A 53 9.32 8.63 8.01
CA SER A 53 9.63 9.12 9.36
C SER A 53 8.37 9.14 10.22
N GLY A 54 8.45 8.56 11.42
CA GLY A 54 7.29 8.39 12.30
C GLY A 54 6.19 7.61 11.58
N ASP A 55 4.99 8.19 11.53
CA ASP A 55 3.84 7.63 10.83
C ASP A 55 3.98 7.66 9.30
N ALA A 56 4.71 8.63 8.76
CA ALA A 56 4.79 8.84 7.32
C ALA A 56 5.67 7.77 6.67
N ILE A 57 5.21 7.23 5.53
CA ILE A 57 5.98 6.28 4.71
C ILE A 57 5.93 6.68 3.23
N THR A 58 7.07 6.64 2.55
CA THR A 58 7.12 6.95 1.11
C THR A 58 6.33 5.91 0.30
N CYS A 59 5.85 6.29 -0.89
CA CYS A 59 5.21 5.34 -1.80
C CYS A 59 6.15 4.19 -2.19
N LYS A 60 7.46 4.45 -2.33
CA LYS A 60 8.47 3.43 -2.63
C LYS A 60 8.56 2.40 -1.50
N ASP A 61 8.62 2.87 -0.25
CA ASP A 61 8.77 1.99 0.91
C ASP A 61 7.46 1.26 1.26
N ALA A 62 6.30 1.86 0.95
CA ALA A 62 4.99 1.27 1.18
C ALA A 62 4.62 0.20 0.15
N LEU A 63 5.11 0.32 -1.09
CA LEU A 63 4.69 -0.52 -2.22
C LEU A 63 4.78 -2.04 -1.95
N PRO A 64 5.86 -2.58 -1.35
CA PRO A 64 5.93 -4.01 -1.05
C PRO A 64 4.82 -4.47 -0.12
N TYR A 65 4.47 -3.67 0.89
CA TYR A 65 3.42 -3.99 1.86
C TYR A 65 2.02 -3.87 1.27
N ILE A 66 1.79 -2.86 0.40
CA ILE A 66 0.54 -2.71 -0.36
C ILE A 66 0.30 -3.94 -1.23
N ASN A 67 1.31 -4.37 -2.00
CA ASN A 67 1.21 -5.54 -2.87
C ASN A 67 1.08 -6.85 -2.09
N ALA A 68 1.77 -6.97 -0.95
CA ALA A 68 1.60 -8.11 -0.05
C ALA A 68 0.16 -8.21 0.48
N ALA A 69 -0.45 -7.09 0.88
CA ALA A 69 -1.84 -7.06 1.33
C ALA A 69 -2.84 -7.37 0.20
N ILE A 70 -2.63 -6.81 -1.00
CA ILE A 70 -3.43 -7.12 -2.21
C ILE A 70 -3.41 -8.62 -2.50
N LYS A 71 -2.23 -9.23 -2.46
CA LYS A 71 -2.06 -10.67 -2.69
C LYS A 71 -2.71 -11.49 -1.57
N LYS A 72 -2.44 -11.16 -0.31
CA LYS A 72 -2.92 -11.89 0.87
C LYS A 72 -4.45 -11.95 0.93
N TYR A 73 -5.12 -10.84 0.61
CA TYR A 73 -6.59 -10.75 0.64
C TYR A 73 -7.23 -10.93 -0.74
N ASN A 74 -6.44 -11.25 -1.77
CA ASN A 74 -6.94 -11.62 -3.09
C ASN A 74 -7.84 -10.53 -3.71
N LEU A 75 -7.34 -9.28 -3.72
CA LEU A 75 -8.02 -8.14 -4.36
C LEU A 75 -7.90 -8.28 -5.89
N LYS A 76 -8.76 -9.15 -6.44
CA LYS A 76 -8.74 -9.64 -7.82
C LYS A 76 -9.06 -8.56 -8.84
N THR A 77 -10.06 -7.72 -8.57
CA THR A 77 -10.52 -6.74 -9.56
C THR A 77 -9.77 -5.42 -9.41
N ARG A 78 -9.65 -4.68 -10.51
CA ARG A 78 -9.11 -3.31 -10.51
C ARG A 78 -9.90 -2.42 -9.55
N GLY A 79 -11.22 -2.59 -9.48
CA GLY A 79 -12.08 -1.87 -8.54
C GLY A 79 -11.75 -2.14 -7.08
N GLN A 80 -11.49 -3.40 -6.71
CA GLN A 80 -11.08 -3.75 -5.34
C GLN A 80 -9.74 -3.12 -4.96
N ARG A 81 -8.74 -3.21 -5.84
CA ARG A 81 -7.43 -2.57 -5.62
C ARG A 81 -7.57 -1.05 -5.52
N ALA A 82 -8.41 -0.45 -6.36
CA ALA A 82 -8.65 0.98 -6.35
C ALA A 82 -9.35 1.43 -5.07
N ALA A 83 -10.35 0.69 -4.56
CA ALA A 83 -11.04 1.03 -3.33
C ALA A 83 -10.10 0.99 -2.12
N TYR A 84 -9.26 -0.05 -2.02
CA TYR A 84 -8.25 -0.17 -0.99
C TYR A 84 -7.27 1.01 -1.00
N ILE A 85 -6.69 1.33 -2.16
CA ILE A 85 -5.73 2.43 -2.31
C ILE A 85 -6.40 3.80 -2.08
N ALA A 86 -7.64 3.98 -2.54
CA ALA A 86 -8.38 5.24 -2.37
C ALA A 86 -8.69 5.54 -0.90
N ASN A 87 -9.12 4.54 -0.13
CA ASN A 87 -9.33 4.75 1.30
C ASN A 87 -8.02 4.99 2.06
N MET A 88 -6.94 4.31 1.67
CA MET A 88 -5.62 4.62 2.21
C MET A 88 -5.18 6.06 1.92
N ALA A 89 -5.42 6.54 0.70
CA ALA A 89 -5.12 7.91 0.31
C ALA A 89 -5.94 8.93 1.10
N TYR A 90 -7.25 8.72 1.23
CA TYR A 90 -8.12 9.64 1.95
C TYR A 90 -7.84 9.66 3.45
N GLU A 91 -7.90 8.49 4.09
CA GLU A 91 -7.84 8.37 5.55
C GLU A 91 -6.43 8.61 6.07
N GLY A 92 -5.44 7.92 5.47
CA GLY A 92 -4.04 8.02 5.87
C GLY A 92 -3.35 9.28 5.37
N GLY A 93 -4.09 10.21 4.73
CA GLY A 93 -3.52 11.43 4.14
C GLY A 93 -2.38 11.12 3.17
N TYR A 94 -2.62 10.20 2.24
CA TYR A 94 -1.63 9.72 1.27
C TYR A 94 -0.39 9.13 1.95
N LEU A 95 -0.56 8.22 2.92
CA LEU A 95 0.51 7.59 3.72
C LEU A 95 1.24 8.51 4.71
N LYS A 96 0.73 9.71 4.96
CA LYS A 96 1.29 10.62 5.97
C LYS A 96 0.99 10.16 7.40
N TYR A 97 -0.12 9.47 7.60
CA TYR A 97 -0.63 9.08 8.92
C TYR A 97 -0.82 7.56 9.01
N ASN A 98 -0.60 7.05 10.21
CA ASN A 98 -0.94 5.69 10.61
C ASN A 98 -1.79 5.70 11.88
N HIS A 99 -1.72 6.78 12.66
CA HIS A 99 -2.62 7.08 13.76
C HIS A 99 -3.56 8.22 13.39
N ASN A 100 -4.77 8.20 13.94
CA ASN A 100 -5.61 9.39 13.96
C ASN A 100 -5.01 10.42 14.93
N LEU A 101 -4.92 11.68 14.51
CA LEU A 101 -4.31 12.76 15.31
C LEU A 101 -5.09 13.10 16.60
N GLY A 102 -6.41 12.87 16.62
CA GLY A 102 -7.27 13.13 17.78
C GLY A 102 -7.59 11.90 18.63
N ASN A 103 -7.32 10.69 18.13
CA ASN A 103 -7.60 9.45 18.86
C ASN A 103 -6.61 8.35 18.49
N HIS A 104 -5.58 8.16 19.33
CA HIS A 104 -4.51 7.21 19.10
C HIS A 104 -4.96 5.73 18.98
N SER A 105 -6.13 5.37 19.53
CA SER A 105 -6.68 4.02 19.37
C SER A 105 -7.23 3.76 17.95
N GLN A 106 -7.41 4.82 17.14
CA GLN A 106 -7.81 4.73 15.75
C GLN A 106 -6.59 4.86 14.85
N GLY A 107 -6.50 4.01 13.83
CA GLY A 107 -5.31 4.01 13.00
C GLY A 107 -5.23 2.87 12.00
N THR A 108 -4.00 2.54 11.64
CA THR A 108 -3.55 1.86 10.42
C THR A 108 -3.72 2.70 9.16
N ARG A 109 -3.31 2.19 8.00
CA ARG A 109 -3.24 3.01 6.77
C ARG A 109 -4.59 3.49 6.25
N SER A 110 -5.70 3.00 6.80
CA SER A 110 -7.07 3.44 6.54
C SER A 110 -7.77 4.06 7.76
N ILE A 111 -7.05 4.43 8.82
CA ILE A 111 -7.55 5.12 10.04
C ILE A 111 -8.86 4.53 10.59
N MET A 112 -8.84 3.23 10.87
CA MET A 112 -10.00 2.50 11.35
C MET A 112 -10.22 2.70 12.84
N PRO A 113 -11.48 2.68 13.33
CA PRO A 113 -11.76 2.69 14.75
C PRO A 113 -11.29 1.38 15.42
N ALA A 114 -10.98 1.46 16.72
CA ALA A 114 -10.44 0.33 17.47
C ALA A 114 -11.32 -0.93 17.39
N VAL A 115 -12.64 -0.78 17.41
CA VAL A 115 -13.60 -1.90 17.25
C VAL A 115 -13.48 -2.61 15.90
N SER A 116 -13.21 -1.86 14.81
CA SER A 116 -13.02 -2.44 13.48
C SER A 116 -11.67 -3.13 13.36
N LEU A 117 -10.64 -2.59 14.02
CA LEU A 117 -9.33 -3.24 14.13
C LEU A 117 -9.41 -4.52 14.98
N ARG A 118 -10.15 -4.50 16.09
CA ARG A 118 -10.43 -5.69 16.91
C ARG A 118 -11.15 -6.77 16.10
N THR A 119 -12.13 -6.37 15.29
CA THR A 119 -12.84 -7.28 14.37
C THR A 119 -11.87 -7.92 13.37
N PHE A 120 -10.99 -7.13 12.76
CA PHE A 120 -9.94 -7.62 11.87
C PHE A 120 -9.00 -8.61 12.58
N VAL A 121 -8.49 -8.28 13.77
CA VAL A 121 -7.61 -9.16 14.55
C VAL A 121 -8.31 -10.49 14.86
N ASN A 122 -9.57 -10.44 15.30
CA ASN A 122 -10.36 -11.63 15.61
C ASN A 122 -10.57 -12.53 14.38
N ALA A 123 -10.67 -11.97 13.18
CA ALA A 123 -10.85 -12.73 11.95
C ALA A 123 -9.54 -13.33 11.37
N ASN A 124 -8.37 -12.85 11.79
CA ASN A 124 -7.10 -13.18 11.16
C ASN A 124 -6.16 -13.97 12.09
N LYS A 125 -6.17 -15.30 12.02
CA LYS A 125 -5.34 -16.20 12.88
C LYS A 125 -3.85 -15.88 12.85
N SER A 126 -3.30 -15.44 11.72
CA SER A 126 -1.88 -15.06 11.61
C SER A 126 -1.57 -13.78 12.40
N VAL A 127 -2.52 -12.85 12.49
CA VAL A 127 -2.41 -11.60 13.24
C VAL A 127 -2.60 -11.84 14.74
N GLN A 128 -3.48 -12.76 15.13
CA GLN A 128 -3.69 -13.14 16.55
C GLN A 128 -2.37 -13.56 17.24
N LYS A 129 -1.43 -14.15 16.50
CA LYS A 129 -0.10 -14.56 17.00
C LYS A 129 0.74 -13.40 17.52
N PHE A 130 0.39 -12.14 17.22
CA PHE A 130 1.10 -10.99 17.76
C PHE A 130 0.80 -10.75 19.25
N TRP A 131 -0.25 -11.36 19.79
CA TRP A 131 -0.64 -11.27 21.21
C TRP A 131 -0.53 -12.63 21.90
N PRO A 132 0.51 -12.86 22.72
CA PRO A 132 0.54 -13.98 23.63
C PRO A 132 -0.67 -13.93 24.58
N GLY A 133 -1.56 -14.93 24.52
CA GLY A 133 -2.78 -14.98 25.34
C GLY A 133 -4.03 -14.37 24.69
N PHE A 134 -4.06 -14.26 23.36
CA PHE A 134 -5.30 -14.00 22.60
C PHE A 134 -6.43 -14.99 23.00
N PRO A 135 -7.71 -14.56 23.12
CA PRO A 135 -8.22 -13.20 22.93
C PRO A 135 -8.16 -12.31 24.19
N LYS A 136 -7.87 -12.89 25.36
CA LYS A 136 -8.03 -12.22 26.67
C LYS A 136 -7.10 -11.02 26.89
N LYS A 137 -5.96 -10.97 26.18
CA LYS A 137 -4.91 -9.94 26.34
C LYS A 137 -4.85 -8.91 25.20
N VAL A 138 -5.88 -8.81 24.37
CA VAL A 138 -5.94 -7.76 23.34
C VAL A 138 -6.46 -6.47 23.97
N ASN A 139 -5.61 -5.44 24.00
CA ASN A 139 -5.98 -4.09 24.43
C ASN A 139 -6.28 -3.24 23.19
N ASP A 140 -7.52 -2.78 23.06
CA ASP A 140 -8.00 -2.01 21.92
C ASP A 140 -7.22 -0.68 21.73
N ASN A 141 -6.65 -0.13 22.80
CA ASN A 141 -5.83 1.09 22.73
C ASN A 141 -4.43 0.88 22.13
N THR A 142 -3.97 -0.38 22.01
CA THR A 142 -2.61 -0.70 21.52
C THR A 142 -2.63 -1.52 20.23
N ILE A 143 -3.80 -1.81 19.66
CA ILE A 143 -3.89 -2.61 18.43
C ILE A 143 -3.12 -1.95 17.29
N VAL A 144 -3.29 -0.63 17.12
CA VAL A 144 -2.60 0.14 16.07
C VAL A 144 -1.09 -0.03 16.20
N ASP A 145 -0.52 0.25 17.37
CA ASP A 145 0.92 0.13 17.63
C ASP A 145 1.47 -1.28 17.35
N VAL A 146 0.73 -2.31 17.76
CA VAL A 146 1.14 -3.70 17.53
C VAL A 146 1.14 -4.02 16.04
N LEU A 147 0.11 -3.61 15.29
CA LEU A 147 0.04 -3.83 13.85
C LEU A 147 1.18 -3.11 13.12
N ILE A 148 1.49 -1.88 13.50
CA ILE A 148 2.61 -1.11 12.94
C ILE A 148 3.94 -1.78 13.25
N LYS A 149 4.21 -2.10 14.51
CA LYS A 149 5.45 -2.77 14.95
C LYS A 149 5.68 -4.10 14.23
N ARG A 150 4.60 -4.82 13.92
CA ARG A 150 4.62 -6.11 13.22
C ARG A 150 4.53 -5.98 11.69
N LYS A 151 4.54 -4.75 11.15
CA LYS A 151 4.44 -4.44 9.72
C LYS A 151 3.18 -5.03 9.05
N ALA A 152 2.09 -5.08 9.81
CA ALA A 152 0.78 -5.55 9.39
C ALA A 152 -0.24 -4.41 9.23
N ASP A 153 0.20 -3.15 9.30
CA ASP A 153 -0.62 -1.93 9.22
C ASP A 153 -1.28 -1.68 7.84
N PHE A 154 -0.85 -2.40 6.82
CA PHE A 154 -1.47 -2.40 5.49
C PHE A 154 -2.59 -3.45 5.34
N GLU A 155 -2.68 -4.40 6.26
CA GLU A 155 -3.61 -5.52 6.13
C GLU A 155 -5.08 -5.17 6.40
N PRO A 156 -5.43 -4.37 7.42
CA PRO A 156 -6.83 -4.11 7.76
C PRO A 156 -7.63 -3.50 6.61
N GLY A 157 -7.09 -2.50 5.92
CA GLY A 157 -7.72 -1.86 4.76
C GLY A 157 -8.03 -2.84 3.64
N ALA A 158 -7.05 -3.69 3.29
CA ALA A 158 -7.22 -4.70 2.26
C ALA A 158 -8.25 -5.77 2.68
N TRP A 159 -8.22 -6.21 3.94
CA TRP A 159 -9.20 -7.18 4.45
C TRP A 159 -10.62 -6.63 4.45
N TRP A 160 -10.83 -5.41 4.96
CA TRP A 160 -12.14 -4.77 4.94
C TRP A 160 -12.66 -4.57 3.50
N THR A 161 -11.77 -4.37 2.53
CA THR A 161 -12.17 -4.25 1.12
C THR A 161 -13.03 -5.41 0.63
N VAL A 162 -12.73 -6.65 1.05
CA VAL A 162 -13.37 -7.86 0.47
C VAL A 162 -13.95 -8.84 1.48
N ALA A 163 -13.47 -8.85 2.73
CA ALA A 163 -13.75 -9.88 3.72
C ALA A 163 -14.35 -9.35 5.03
N GLY A 164 -14.39 -8.02 5.21
CA GLY A 164 -15.10 -7.40 6.33
C GLY A 164 -16.58 -7.80 6.36
N PRO A 165 -17.23 -7.79 7.54
CA PRO A 165 -18.67 -8.02 7.66
C PRO A 165 -19.47 -7.20 6.64
N GLY A 166 -20.28 -7.88 5.81
CA GLY A 166 -21.09 -7.25 4.77
C GLY A 166 -20.35 -6.86 3.48
N CYS A 167 -19.02 -6.83 3.47
CA CYS A 167 -18.23 -6.26 2.38
C CYS A 167 -18.17 -7.14 1.12
N ALA A 168 -18.11 -8.46 1.26
CA ALA A 168 -17.89 -9.37 0.12
C ALA A 168 -18.88 -9.17 -1.04
N LYS A 169 -20.18 -9.00 -0.71
CA LYS A 169 -21.25 -8.84 -1.71
C LYS A 169 -21.14 -7.54 -2.51
N VAL A 170 -20.77 -6.44 -1.84
CA VAL A 170 -20.64 -5.13 -2.48
C VAL A 170 -19.29 -4.96 -3.17
N ALA A 171 -18.23 -5.58 -2.64
CA ALA A 171 -16.88 -5.55 -3.21
C ALA A 171 -16.79 -6.24 -4.58
N ALA A 172 -17.63 -7.25 -4.82
CA ALA A 172 -17.74 -7.91 -6.13
C ALA A 172 -18.29 -6.97 -7.23
N LYS A 173 -18.98 -5.89 -6.85
CA LYS A 173 -19.59 -4.92 -7.77
C LYS A 173 -18.70 -3.69 -8.04
N LEU A 174 -17.55 -3.58 -7.36
CA LEU A 174 -16.61 -2.48 -7.57
C LEU A 174 -16.13 -2.46 -9.03
N SER A 175 -16.31 -1.31 -9.68
CA SER A 175 -16.07 -1.08 -11.11
C SER A 175 -15.41 0.28 -11.34
N SER A 176 -15.21 0.71 -12.59
CA SER A 176 -14.70 2.06 -12.88
C SER A 176 -15.62 3.20 -12.42
N SER A 177 -16.89 2.92 -12.09
CA SER A 177 -17.87 3.95 -11.72
C SER A 177 -17.74 4.40 -10.26
N GLN A 178 -17.85 5.72 -10.03
CA GLN A 178 -17.96 6.28 -8.69
C GLN A 178 -19.20 5.74 -7.95
N ALA A 179 -20.30 5.49 -8.65
CA ALA A 179 -21.51 4.91 -8.06
C ALA A 179 -21.26 3.54 -7.42
N SER A 180 -20.47 2.67 -8.06
CA SER A 180 -20.11 1.36 -7.47
C SER A 180 -19.25 1.50 -6.22
N PHE A 181 -18.36 2.50 -6.17
CA PHE A 181 -17.57 2.80 -4.99
C PHE A 181 -18.43 3.37 -3.85
N VAL A 182 -19.34 4.30 -4.14
CA VAL A 182 -20.29 4.84 -3.16
C VAL A 182 -21.18 3.74 -2.57
N ALA A 183 -21.63 2.79 -3.39
CA ALA A 183 -22.40 1.64 -2.92
C ALA A 183 -21.55 0.73 -2.01
N TRP A 184 -20.28 0.51 -2.36
CA TRP A 184 -19.35 -0.23 -1.51
C TRP A 184 -19.08 0.50 -0.18
N GLU A 185 -18.79 1.80 -0.19
CA GLU A 185 -18.60 2.62 1.01
C GLU A 185 -19.80 2.53 1.96
N LYS A 186 -21.02 2.69 1.44
CA LYS A 186 -22.24 2.60 2.25
C LYS A 186 -22.51 1.18 2.77
N GLY A 187 -22.22 0.16 1.96
CA GLY A 187 -22.53 -1.24 2.29
C GLY A 187 -21.45 -1.97 3.09
N CYS A 188 -20.22 -1.45 3.14
CA CYS A 188 -19.08 -2.09 3.78
C CYS A 188 -18.48 -1.27 4.93
N ILE A 189 -18.07 -0.02 4.66
CA ILE A 189 -17.29 0.79 5.61
C ILE A 189 -18.19 1.69 6.46
N ASN A 190 -19.35 2.09 5.91
CA ASN A 190 -20.23 3.12 6.47
C ASN A 190 -19.49 4.46 6.68
N GLY A 191 -18.71 4.91 5.68
CA GLY A 191 -17.78 6.05 5.76
C GLY A 191 -18.39 7.45 6.00
N GLY A 192 -19.67 7.56 6.36
CA GLY A 192 -20.36 8.82 6.63
C GLY A 192 -20.71 9.62 5.37
N ALA A 193 -21.91 10.19 5.34
CA ALA A 193 -22.45 10.89 4.17
C ALA A 193 -21.58 12.07 3.71
N ASN A 194 -20.90 12.74 4.64
CA ASN A 194 -20.13 13.95 4.34
C ASN A 194 -18.76 13.68 3.70
N THR A 195 -18.22 12.45 3.80
CA THR A 195 -16.89 12.14 3.25
C THR A 195 -16.94 11.33 1.95
N VAL A 196 -18.07 10.68 1.68
CA VAL A 196 -18.19 9.70 0.59
C VAL A 196 -17.92 10.30 -0.80
N ASN A 197 -18.30 11.55 -1.03
CA ASN A 197 -18.06 12.23 -2.31
C ASN A 197 -16.57 12.50 -2.55
N ALA A 198 -15.85 12.95 -1.51
CA ALA A 198 -14.41 13.20 -1.60
C ALA A 198 -13.64 11.88 -1.82
N ARG A 199 -14.00 10.81 -1.10
CA ARG A 199 -13.45 9.47 -1.33
C ARG A 199 -13.73 8.95 -2.73
N ALA A 200 -14.95 9.16 -3.24
CA ALA A 200 -15.32 8.73 -4.58
C ALA A 200 -14.54 9.48 -5.68
N ALA A 201 -14.18 10.75 -5.46
CA ALA A 201 -13.31 11.50 -6.36
C ALA A 201 -11.90 10.90 -6.39
N ILE A 202 -11.32 10.59 -5.21
CA ILE A 202 -10.02 9.92 -5.12
C ILE A 202 -10.09 8.53 -5.78
N TYR A 203 -11.15 7.76 -5.53
CA TYR A 203 -11.35 6.45 -6.16
C TYR A 203 -11.30 6.52 -7.67
N LYS A 204 -11.94 7.51 -8.29
CA LYS A 204 -11.90 7.71 -9.75
C LYS A 204 -10.46 7.92 -10.24
N THR A 205 -9.69 8.78 -9.55
CA THR A 205 -8.28 9.04 -9.87
C THR A 205 -7.42 7.79 -9.72
N VAL A 206 -7.57 7.09 -8.60
CA VAL A 206 -6.84 5.84 -8.32
C VAL A 206 -7.17 4.77 -9.36
N TYR A 207 -8.47 4.56 -9.66
CA TYR A 207 -8.90 3.57 -10.63
C TYR A 207 -8.26 3.85 -11.99
N ALA A 208 -8.26 5.10 -12.46
CA ALA A 208 -7.63 5.48 -13.72
C ALA A 208 -6.09 5.31 -13.73
N ALA A 209 -5.44 5.36 -12.56
CA ALA A 209 -3.99 5.27 -12.43
C ALA A 209 -3.44 3.83 -12.41
N ILE A 210 -4.22 2.87 -11.88
CA ILE A 210 -3.79 1.47 -11.73
C ILE A 210 -4.41 0.64 -12.85
N ASN A 211 -3.66 -0.19 -13.56
CA ASN A 211 -4.18 -1.02 -14.67
C ASN A 211 -4.51 -2.45 -14.23
#